data_AF-A0A1I4WUL9-F1
#
_entry.id   AF-A0A1I4WUL9-F1
#
_cell.length_a   1.000
_cell.length_b   1.000
_cell.length_c   1.000
_cell.angle_alpha   90.00
_cell.angle_beta   90.00
_cell.angle_gamma   90.00
#
_symmetry.space_group_name_H-M   'P 1'
#
loop_
_entity.id
_entity.type
_entity.pdbx_description
1 polymer ?
#
loop_
_entity_poly.entity_id
_entity_poly.type
_entity_poly.pdbx_seq_one_letter_code
_entity_poly.pdbx_strand_id
1 'polypeptide(L)' 'MAFGDDVHNRVKRIDATMLSLVNTLRKFGVPKGLGAPLNNTRNAVGDLVAKMEMTQRRS' A
#
# COMPACT_ATOMS: atom_id res chain seq x y z
N MET A 1 20.48 -10.05 -10.77
CA MET A 1 19.04 -9.67 -10.86
C MET A 1 18.32 -9.79 -9.50
N ALA A 2 18.95 -9.41 -8.38
CA ALA A 2 18.34 -9.58 -7.05
C ALA A 2 17.46 -8.40 -6.61
N PHE A 3 17.80 -7.17 -7.00
CA PHE A 3 17.14 -5.95 -6.52
C PHE A 3 15.67 -5.82 -6.99
N GLY A 4 15.37 -6.32 -8.19
CA GLY A 4 14.03 -6.24 -8.75
C GLY A 4 13.02 -7.21 -8.12
N ASP A 5 13.46 -8.41 -7.76
CA ASP A 5 12.62 -9.40 -7.09
C ASP A 5 12.27 -8.93 -5.67
N ASP A 6 13.24 -8.30 -4.99
CA ASP A 6 13.06 -7.67 -3.67
C ASP A 6 11.99 -6.57 -3.66
N VAL A 7 12.00 -5.67 -4.65
CA VAL A 7 11.00 -4.60 -4.76
C VAL A 7 9.61 -5.18 -5.04
N HIS A 8 9.50 -6.12 -5.98
CA HIS A 8 8.23 -6.78 -6.29
C HIS A 8 7.63 -7.50 -5.08
N ASN A 9 8.45 -8.23 -4.30
CA ASN A 9 8.01 -8.92 -3.10
C ASN A 9 7.59 -7.94 -1.98
N ARG A 10 8.27 -6.79 -1.86
CA ARG A 10 7.87 -5.73 -0.91
C ARG A 10 6.55 -5.08 -1.29
N VAL A 11 6.35 -4.73 -2.57
CA VAL A 11 5.09 -4.18 -3.08
C VAL A 11 3.93 -5.14 -2.81
N LYS A 12 4.09 -6.44 -3.14
CA LYS A 12 3.06 -7.46 -2.84
C LYS A 12 2.68 -7.53 -1.36
N ARG A 13 3.65 -7.42 -0.45
CA ARG A 13 3.37 -7.43 1.00
C ARG A 13 2.61 -6.18 1.45
N ILE A 14 2.95 -5.02 0.90
CA ILE A 14 2.26 -3.76 1.18
C ILE A 14 0.81 -3.83 0.71
N ASP A 15 0.57 -4.31 -0.51
CA ASP A 15 -0.78 -4.47 -1.07
C ASP A 15 -1.62 -5.45 -0.25
N ALA A 16 -1.05 -6.59 0.13
CA ALA A 16 -1.74 -7.58 0.97
C ALA A 16 -2.14 -7.00 2.34
N THR A 17 -1.26 -6.19 2.94
CA THR A 17 -1.53 -5.53 4.23
C THR A 17 -2.63 -4.48 4.08
N MET A 18 -2.60 -3.67 3.01
CA MET A 18 -3.66 -2.69 2.72
C MET A 18 -5.01 -3.35 2.46
N LEU A 19 -5.03 -4.47 1.74
CA LEU A 19 -6.25 -5.25 1.52
C LEU A 19 -6.84 -5.77 2.85
N SER A 20 -5.99 -6.27 3.75
CA SER A 20 -6.40 -6.69 5.10
C SER A 20 -6.99 -5.54 5.91
N LEU A 21 -6.37 -4.36 5.84
CA LEU A 21 -6.88 -3.14 6.48
C LEU A 21 -8.25 -2.75 5.92
N VAL A 22 -8.42 -2.72 4.60
CA VAL A 22 -9.70 -2.41 3.95
C VAL A 22 -10.78 -3.42 4.35
N ASN A 23 -10.47 -4.72 4.38
CA ASN A 23 -11.41 -5.75 4.81
C ASN A 23 -11.80 -5.59 6.29
N THR A 24 -10.84 -5.23 7.14
CA THR A 24 -11.09 -4.94 8.56
C THR A 24 -12.02 -3.73 8.72
N LEU A 25 -11.74 -2.64 8.01
CA LEU A 25 -12.58 -1.44 8.02
C LEU A 25 -13.98 -1.69 7.44
N ARG A 26 -14.11 -2.57 6.45
CA ARG A 26 -15.42 -2.96 5.91
C ARG A 26 -16.23 -3.80 6.91
N LYS A 27 -15.56 -4.65 7.70
CA LYS A 27 -16.20 -5.51 8.69
C LYS A 27 -16.62 -4.76 9.95
N PHE A 28 -15.76 -3.87 10.46
CA PHE A 28 -15.98 -3.17 11.73
C PHE A 28 -16.50 -1.74 11.55
N GLY A 29 -16.56 -1.26 10.31
CA GLY A 29 -16.84 0.14 10.01
C GLY A 29 -15.59 1.01 10.17
N VAL A 30 -15.63 2.18 9.53
CA VAL A 30 -14.61 3.21 9.71
C VAL A 30 -14.97 4.05 10.94
N PRO A 31 -14.09 4.17 11.94
CA PRO A 31 -14.36 5.02 13.10
C PRO A 31 -14.61 6.47 12.69
N LYS A 32 -15.53 7.15 13.38
CA LYS A 32 -15.86 8.57 13.12
C LYS A 32 -14.58 9.42 13.21
N GLY A 33 -14.38 10.29 12.22
CA GLY A 33 -13.18 11.14 12.13
C GLY A 33 -11.96 10.48 11.47
N LEU A 34 -11.96 9.15 11.24
CA LEU A 34 -10.83 8.46 10.61
C LEU A 34 -10.99 8.22 9.11
N GLY A 35 -12.14 8.54 8.50
CA GLY A 35 -12.35 8.36 7.06
C GLY A 35 -11.32 9.08 6.18
N ALA A 36 -11.13 10.39 6.40
CA ALA A 36 -10.15 11.16 5.65
C ALA A 36 -8.68 10.74 5.94
N PRO A 37 -8.26 10.55 7.21
CA PRO A 37 -6.93 10.00 7.51
C PRO A 37 -6.64 8.65 6.85
N LEU A 38 -7.60 7.72 6.85
CA LEU A 38 -7.43 6.41 6.23
C LEU A 38 -7.36 6.50 4.70
N ASN A 39 -8.14 7.38 4.10
CA ASN A 39 -8.08 7.62 2.65
C ASN A 39 -6.74 8.25 2.25
N ASN A 40 -6.25 9.22 3.02
CA ASN A 40 -4.94 9.84 2.80
C ASN A 40 -3.81 8.82 2.94
N THR A 41 -3.90 7.92 3.93
CA THR A 41 -2.93 6.83 4.12
C THR A 41 -2.94 5.89 2.93
N ARG A 42 -4.12 5.51 2.43
CA ARG A 42 -4.24 4.67 1.23
C ARG A 42 -3.58 5.30 0.01
N ASN A 43 -3.79 6.61 -0.21
CA ASN A 43 -3.19 7.33 -1.33
C ASN A 43 -1.66 7.41 -1.19
N ALA A 44 -1.16 7.76 0.00
CA ALA A 44 0.27 7.84 0.27
C ALA A 44 0.99 6.48 0.07
N VAL A 45 0.35 5.38 0.46
CA VAL A 45 0.88 4.03 0.22
C VAL A 45 0.89 3.68 -1.26
N GLY A 46 -0.15 4.05 -2.01
CA GLY A 46 -0.19 3.89 -3.47
C GLY A 46 0.93 4.66 -4.18
N ASP A 47 1.17 5.91 -3.78
CA ASP A 47 2.26 6.73 -4.31
C ASP A 47 3.64 6.13 -3.99
N LEU A 48 3.80 5.56 -2.79
CA LEU A 48 5.04 4.89 -2.40
C LEU A 48 5.29 3.64 -3.25
N VAL A 49 4.28 2.79 -3.44
CA VAL A 49 4.36 1.61 -4.32
C VAL A 49 4.74 2.03 -5.74
N ALA A 50 4.04 3.03 -6.30
CA ALA A 50 4.33 3.54 -7.64
C ALA A 50 5.77 4.07 -7.78
N LYS A 51 6.28 4.78 -6.75
CA LYS A 51 7.67 5.24 -6.72
C LYS A 51 8.65 4.08 -6.66
N MET A 52 8.40 3.06 -5.84
CA MET A 52 9.26 1.87 -5.73
C MET A 52 9.35 1.13 -7.07
N GLU A 53 8.22 0.93 -7.74
CA GLU A 53 8.19 0.32 -9.08
C GLU A 53 8.88 1.18 -10.13
N MET A 54 8.69 2.51 -10.11
CA MET A 54 9.38 3.42 -11.03
C MET A 54 10.89 3.43 -10.82
N THR A 55 11.37 3.42 -9.57
CA THR A 55 12.80 3.32 -9.26
C THR A 55 13.36 1.99 -9.75
N GLN A 56 12.64 0.88 -9.55
CA GLN A 56 13.06 -0.43 -10.07
C GLN A 56 13.16 -0.45 -11.60
N ARG A 57 12.24 0.19 -12.32
CA ARG A 57 12.27 0.26 -13.80
C ARG A 57 13.40 1.14 -14.34
N ARG A 58 13.96 2.03 -13.51
CA ARG A 58 15.06 2.94 -13.87
C ARG A 58 16.45 2.38 -13.52
N SER A 59 16.55 1.41 -12.62
CA SER A 59 17.77 0.66 -12.29
C SER A 59 17.97 -0.56 -13.18
#